data_AF-A0A4Z0JNF4-F1
#
_entry.id   AF-A0A4Z0JNF4-F1
#
_cell.length_a   1.000
_cell.length_b   1.000
_cell.length_c   1.000
_cell.angle_alpha   90.00
_cell.angle_beta   90.00
_cell.angle_gamma   90.00
#
_symmetry.space_group_name_H-M   'P 1'
#
loop_
_entity.id
_entity.type
_entity.pdbx_description
1 polymer ?
#
loop_
_entity_poly.entity_id
_entity_poly.type
_entity_poly.pdbx_seq_one_letter_code
_entity_poly.pdbx_strand_id
1 'polypeptide(L)' 'MDKPSIAEMIIQYEKDKDMNDTQFAFESHLSVERVHNLKSGEYAATADEKKTILEYIKLHQ' A
#
# COMPACT_ATOMS: atom_id res chain seq x y z
N MET A 1 1.25 18.83 -10.32
CA MET A 1 1.22 17.35 -10.23
C MET A 1 0.88 17.02 -8.79
N ASP A 2 -0.36 16.62 -8.56
CA ASP A 2 -0.82 16.13 -7.27
C ASP A 2 0.01 14.91 -6.86
N LYS A 3 0.32 14.78 -5.56
CA LYS A 3 1.03 13.59 -5.07
C LYS A 3 0.08 12.38 -5.21
N PRO A 4 0.57 11.23 -5.71
CA PRO A 4 -0.26 10.04 -5.81
C PRO A 4 -0.82 9.66 -4.45
N SER A 5 -2.06 9.17 -4.43
CA SER A 5 -2.69 8.68 -3.21
C SER A 5 -2.01 7.39 -2.75
N ILE A 6 -2.18 7.02 -1.47
CA ILE A 6 -1.67 5.75 -0.94
C ILE A 6 -2.21 4.55 -1.72
N ALA A 7 -3.49 4.59 -2.11
CA ALA A 7 -4.09 3.56 -2.93
C ALA A 7 -3.35 3.38 -4.26
N GLU A 8 -3.08 4.49 -4.97
CA GLU A 8 -2.35 4.44 -6.23
C GLU A 8 -0.92 3.96 -6.06
N MET A 9 -0.25 4.35 -4.97
CA MET A 9 1.11 3.88 -4.68
C MET A 9 1.16 2.37 -4.43
N ILE A 10 0.21 1.82 -3.67
CA ILE A 10 0.12 0.36 -3.46
C ILE A 10 -0.15 -0.34 -4.79
N ILE A 11 -1.16 0.09 -5.54
CA ILE A 11 -1.56 -0.53 -6.82
C ILE A 11 -0.38 -0.52 -7.81
N GLN A 12 0.35 0.58 -7.88
CA GLN A 12 1.48 0.71 -8.80
C GLN A 12 2.63 -0.21 -8.36
N TYR A 13 2.98 -0.21 -7.08
CA TYR A 13 4.04 -1.08 -6.56
C TYR A 13 3.71 -2.56 -6.77
N GLU A 14 2.44 -2.95 -6.53
CA GLU A 14 1.98 -4.31 -6.76
C GLU A 14 2.13 -4.75 -8.22
N LYS A 15 1.75 -3.87 -9.15
CA LYS A 15 1.95 -4.10 -10.59
C LYS A 15 3.42 -4.19 -10.97
N ASP A 16 4.26 -3.29 -10.44
CA ASP A 16 5.68 -3.23 -10.78
C ASP A 16 6.46 -4.46 -10.28
N LYS A 17 6.02 -5.08 -9.19
CA LYS A 17 6.65 -6.26 -8.58
C LYS A 17 5.93 -7.58 -8.90
N ASP A 18 4.88 -7.56 -9.72
CA ASP A 18 4.02 -8.73 -10.01
C ASP A 18 3.51 -9.42 -8.73
N MET A 19 3.01 -8.61 -7.79
CA MET A 19 2.49 -9.09 -6.51
C MET A 19 0.99 -8.78 -6.34
N ASN A 20 0.34 -9.53 -5.44
CA ASN A 20 -1.04 -9.32 -5.05
C ASN A 20 -1.16 -8.76 -3.61
N ASP A 21 -2.39 -8.36 -3.23
CA ASP A 21 -2.72 -7.80 -1.91
C ASP A 21 -2.22 -8.67 -0.75
N THR A 22 -2.27 -10.00 -0.89
CA THR A 22 -1.81 -10.91 0.16
C THR A 22 -0.29 -10.85 0.35
N GLN A 23 0.47 -10.80 -0.75
CA GLN A 23 1.93 -10.67 -0.70
C GLN A 23 2.34 -9.30 -0.17
N PHE A 24 1.73 -8.22 -0.67
CA PHE A 24 2.00 -6.87 -0.18
C PHE A 24 1.68 -6.75 1.31
N ALA A 25 0.51 -7.24 1.74
CA ALA A 25 0.12 -7.24 3.15
C ALA A 25 1.13 -7.98 4.02
N PHE A 26 1.52 -9.19 3.60
CA PHE A 26 2.49 -10.01 4.32
C PHE A 26 3.84 -9.29 4.49
N GLU A 27 4.37 -8.71 3.43
CA GLU A 27 5.68 -8.06 3.45
C GLU A 27 5.67 -6.68 4.13
N SER A 28 4.57 -5.93 4.03
CA SER A 28 4.40 -4.63 4.70
C SER A 28 3.91 -4.73 6.15
N HIS A 29 3.69 -5.95 6.65
CA HIS A 29 3.10 -6.21 7.96
C HIS A 29 1.71 -5.57 8.18
N LEU A 30 0.93 -5.43 7.10
CA LEU A 30 -0.47 -5.04 7.14
C LEU A 30 -1.36 -6.29 7.03
N SER A 31 -2.63 -6.18 7.42
CA SER A 31 -3.60 -7.22 7.07
C SER A 31 -4.06 -7.07 5.63
N VAL A 32 -4.42 -8.19 4.98
CA VAL A 32 -4.92 -8.17 3.59
C VAL A 32 -6.17 -7.31 3.47
N GLU A 33 -7.08 -7.38 4.44
CA GLU A 33 -8.27 -6.52 4.50
C GLU A 33 -7.90 -5.04 4.56
N ARG A 34 -6.83 -4.67 5.29
CA ARG A 34 -6.38 -3.28 5.35
C ARG A 34 -5.88 -2.80 3.99
N VAL A 35 -5.07 -3.61 3.31
CA VAL A 35 -4.59 -3.30 1.96
C VAL A 35 -5.77 -3.14 0.99
N HIS A 36 -6.74 -4.05 1.06
CA HIS A 36 -7.94 -4.00 0.22
C HIS A 36 -8.77 -2.73 0.46
N ASN A 37 -9.09 -2.42 1.72
CA ASN A 37 -9.91 -1.26 2.09
C ASN A 37 -9.21 0.06 1.72
N LEU A 38 -7.88 0.13 1.83
CA LEU A 38 -7.08 1.27 1.39
C LEU A 38 -7.14 1.47 -0.12
N LYS A 39 -7.02 0.39 -0.90
CA LYS A 39 -7.11 0.43 -2.37
C LYS A 39 -8.51 0.79 -2.86
N SER A 40 -9.54 0.29 -2.19
CA SER A 40 -10.95 0.57 -2.49
C SER A 40 -11.38 1.98 -2.06
N GLY A 41 -10.56 2.68 -1.27
CA GLY A 41 -10.88 4.02 -0.78
C GLY A 41 -12.00 4.04 0.27
N GLU A 42 -12.28 2.90 0.91
CA GLU A 42 -13.32 2.79 1.94
C GLU A 42 -13.01 3.63 3.19
N TYR A 43 -11.72 3.90 3.42
CA TYR A 43 -11.28 4.82 4.46
C TYR A 43 -9.98 5.51 4.08
N ALA A 44 -9.68 6.61 4.78
CA ALA A 44 -8.40 7.29 4.66
C ALA A 44 -7.35 6.60 5.52
N ALA A 45 -6.20 6.27 4.92
CA ALA A 45 -5.06 5.75 5.66
C ALA A 45 -4.71 6.63 6.87
N THR A 46 -4.55 6.01 8.03
CA THR A 46 -4.02 6.64 9.23
C THR A 46 -2.57 7.08 9.02
N ALA A 47 -2.06 7.94 9.89
CA ALA A 47 -0.67 8.40 9.80
C ALA A 47 0.34 7.25 9.94
N ASP A 48 0.02 6.24 10.75
CA ASP A 48 0.86 5.06 10.97
C ASP A 48 0.88 4.15 9.73
N GLU A 49 -0.29 3.81 9.18
CA GLU A 49 -0.39 3.02 7.94
C GLU A 49 0.33 3.71 6.79
N LYS A 50 0.15 5.03 6.62
CA LYS A 50 0.89 5.80 5.63
C LYS A 50 2.40 5.65 5.79
N LYS A 51 2.89 5.78 7.02
CA LYS A 51 4.31 5.65 7.32
C LYS A 51 4.81 4.25 6.95
N THR A 52 4.15 3.21 7.43
CA THR A 52 4.51 1.80 7.18
C THR A 52 4.56 1.49 5.68
N ILE A 53 3.54 1.89 4.93
CA ILE A 53 3.45 1.65 3.47
C ILE A 53 4.57 2.38 2.73
N LEU A 54 4.77 3.67 3.04
CA LEU A 54 5.79 4.47 2.37
C LEU A 54 7.21 4.00 2.69
N GLU A 55 7.47 3.59 3.93
CA GLU A 55 8.76 3.01 4.32
C GLU A 55 9.01 1.67 3.62
N TYR A 56 8.03 0.77 3.61
CA TYR A 56 8.16 -0.52 2.94
C TYR A 56 8.44 -0.33 1.44
N ILE A 57 7.61 0.46 0.73
CA ILE A 57 7.80 0.74 -0.70
C ILE A 57 9.19 1.32 -0.94
N LYS A 58 9.61 2.32 -0.15
CA LYS A 58 10.93 2.97 -0.30
C LYS A 58 12.10 2.02 -0.09
N LEU A 59 11.99 1.08 0.85
CA LEU A 59 13.05 0.14 1.17
C LEU A 59 13.21 -0.97 0.12
N HIS A 60 12.18 -1.20 -0.70
CA HIS A 60 12.11 -2.33 -1.64
C HIS A 60 11.90 -1.89 -3.10
N GLN A 61 12.20 -0.62 -3.43
CA GLN A 61 12.14 -0.08 -4.80
C GLN A 61 13.10 -0.80 -5.75
#